data_AF-A0A7J2HHG7-F1
#
_entry.id   AF-A0A7J2HHG7-F1
#
_cell.length_a   1.000
_cell.length_b   1.000
_cell.length_c   1.000
_cell.angle_alpha   90.00
_cell.angle_beta   90.00
_cell.angle_gamma   90.00
#
_symmetry.space_group_name_H-M   'P 1'
#
loop_
_entity.id
_entity.type
_entity.pdbx_description
1 polymer ?
#
loop_
_entity_poly.entity_id
_entity_poly.type
_entity_poly.pdbx_seq_one_letter_code
_entity_poly.pdbx_strand_id
1 'polypeptide(L)'
;MRSRLAEAIAPTLLAILILASLFTPVAGQKLTPELAEVESVKFISMTLAVGICAVAAGYAVAKVSVAALASATERPEILGRAIIFVGLAEGIAIYGLLVAFLIWITA
;
A
#
# COMPACT_ATOMS: atom_id res chain seq x y z
N MET A 1 4.14 26.01 -21.12
CA MET A 1 3.76 26.09 -19.69
C MET A 1 2.54 25.24 -19.32
N ARG A 2 1.51 25.10 -20.18
CA ARG A 2 0.34 24.22 -19.94
C ARG A 2 0.66 22.71 -19.82
N SER A 3 1.70 22.20 -20.47
CA SER A 3 2.09 20.79 -20.39
C SER A 3 2.65 20.39 -19.02
N ARG A 4 3.50 21.23 -18.42
CA ARG A 4 4.09 20.95 -17.09
C ARG A 4 3.08 21.01 -15.94
N LEU A 5 2.01 21.79 -16.09
CA LEU A 5 0.91 21.83 -15.13
C LEU A 5 0.08 20.53 -15.17
N ALA A 6 -0.19 19.99 -16.37
CA ALA A 6 -0.94 18.74 -16.51
C ALA A 6 -0.16 17.53 -15.96
N GLU A 7 1.16 17.47 -16.16
CA GLU A 7 2.05 16.42 -15.65
C GLU A 7 2.13 16.41 -14.11
N ALA A 8 2.04 17.57 -13.46
CA ALA A 8 2.08 17.68 -12.00
C ALA A 8 0.72 17.37 -11.35
N ILE A 9 -0.39 17.74 -12.00
CA ILE A 9 -1.76 17.62 -11.46
C ILE A 9 -2.30 16.18 -11.57
N ALA A 10 -1.89 15.44 -12.62
CA ALA A 10 -2.34 14.06 -12.85
C ALA A 10 -2.01 13.09 -11.69
N PRO A 11 -0.77 13.01 -11.16
CA PRO A 11 -0.47 12.12 -10.04
C PRO A 11 -1.15 12.56 -8.74
N THR A 12 -1.35 13.87 -8.53
CA THR A 12 -2.06 14.37 -7.34
C THR A 12 -3.56 14.02 -7.39
N LEU A 13 -4.19 14.18 -8.55
CA LEU A 13 -5.59 13.77 -8.77
C LEU A 13 -5.78 12.27 -8.58
N LEU A 14 -4.86 11.46 -9.09
CA LEU A 14 -4.91 10.01 -8.91
C LEU A 14 -4.77 9.61 -7.44
N ALA A 15 -3.85 10.24 -6.71
CA ALA A 15 -3.69 10.01 -5.27
C ALA A 15 -4.95 10.41 -4.48
N ILE A 16 -5.59 11.53 -4.84
CA ILE A 16 -6.85 11.99 -4.23
C ILE A 16 -7.99 11.00 -4.54
N LEU A 17 -8.07 10.50 -5.78
CA LEU A 17 -9.10 9.54 -6.20
C LEU A 17 -8.97 8.20 -5.45
N ILE A 18 -7.74 7.71 -5.27
CA ILE A 18 -7.45 6.50 -4.49
C ILE A 18 -7.82 6.73 -3.02
N LEU A 19 -7.47 7.89 -2.44
CA LEU A 19 -7.80 8.21 -1.06
C LEU A 19 -9.32 8.31 -0.82
N ALA A 20 -10.06 8.86 -1.79
CA ALA A 20 -11.52 8.95 -1.72
C ALA A 20 -12.22 7.57 -1.73
N SER A 21 -11.60 6.56 -2.34
CA SER A 21 -12.16 5.19 -2.41
C SER A 21 -12.09 4.42 -1.07
N LEU A 22 -11.34 4.92 -0.08
CA LEU A 22 -11.22 4.30 1.24
C LEU A 22 -12.46 4.47 2.14
N PHE A 23 -13.42 5.32 1.74
CA PHE A 23 -14.57 5.70 2.56
C PHE A 23 -15.91 5.22 1.99
N THR A 24 -15.95 4.04 1.36
CA THR A 24 -17.23 3.46 0.92
C THR A 24 -17.98 2.86 2.12
N PRO A 25 -19.17 3.35 2.47
CA PRO A 25 -19.97 2.72 3.52
C PRO A 25 -20.43 1.35 3.01
N VAL A 26 -19.93 0.28 3.64
CA VAL A 26 -20.45 -1.08 3.44
C VAL A 26 -21.90 -1.09 3.94
N ALA A 27 -22.81 -1.57 3.10
CA ALA A 27 -24.23 -1.69 3.44
C ALA A 27 -24.39 -2.48 4.75
N GLY A 28 -24.99 -1.86 5.76
CA GLY A 28 -25.08 -2.40 7.11
C GLY A 28 -25.79 -3.75 7.13
N GLN A 29 -25.02 -4.81 7.35
CA GLN A 29 -25.54 -6.14 7.60
C GLN A 29 -26.20 -6.12 8.99
N LYS A 30 -27.42 -6.66 9.12
CA LYS A 30 -28.10 -6.76 10.42
C LYS A 30 -27.41 -7.82 11.27
N LEU A 31 -26.39 -7.43 12.05
CA LEU A 31 -25.73 -8.29 13.03
C LEU A 31 -26.42 -8.19 14.39
N THR A 32 -26.40 -9.27 15.17
CA THR A 32 -26.69 -9.22 16.59
C THR A 32 -25.63 -8.38 17.31
N PRO A 33 -25.94 -7.74 18.46
CA PRO A 33 -25.01 -6.85 19.14
C PRO A 33 -23.64 -7.49 19.45
N GLU A 34 -23.66 -8.77 19.83
CA GLU A 34 -22.45 -9.55 20.15
C GLU A 34 -21.58 -9.84 18.92
N LEU A 35 -22.19 -10.17 17.78
CA LEU A 35 -21.44 -10.41 16.54
C LEU A 35 -20.90 -9.11 15.93
N ALA A 36 -21.59 -7.98 16.14
CA ALA A 36 -21.15 -6.68 15.64
C ALA A 36 -19.85 -6.20 16.29
N GLU A 37 -19.65 -6.49 17.58
CA GLU A 37 -18.43 -6.12 18.30
C GLU A 37 -17.21 -6.90 17.77
N VAL A 38 -17.35 -8.21 17.57
CA VAL A 38 -16.28 -9.07 17.05
C VAL A 38 -15.89 -8.67 15.62
N GLU A 39 -16.87 -8.47 14.73
CA GLU A 39 -16.61 -8.04 13.35
C GLU A 39 -15.98 -6.65 13.25
N SER A 40 -16.36 -5.72 14.14
CA SER A 40 -15.77 -4.38 14.17
C SER A 40 -14.27 -4.43 14.50
N VAL A 41 -13.89 -5.20 15.52
CA VAL A 41 -12.49 -5.36 15.91
C VAL A 41 -11.68 -6.05 14.80
N LYS A 42 -12.27 -7.02 14.09
CA LYS A 42 -11.64 -7.67 12.93
C LYS A 42 -11.31 -6.68 11.82
N PHE A 43 -12.28 -5.87 11.39
CA PHE A 43 -12.04 -4.89 10.33
C PHE A 43 -11.01 -3.84 10.73
N ILE A 44 -11.06 -3.33 11.96
CA ILE A 44 -10.07 -2.38 12.46
C ILE A 44 -8.67 -3.00 12.43
N SER A 45 -8.54 -4.23 12.93
CA SER A 45 -7.26 -4.95 12.96
C SER A 45 -6.70 -5.18 11.55
N MET A 46 -7.54 -5.54 10.59
CA MET A 46 -7.16 -5.70 9.18
C MET A 46 -6.66 -4.38 8.57
N THR A 47 -7.40 -3.29 8.76
CA THR A 47 -7.01 -1.97 8.22
C THR A 47 -5.70 -1.49 8.82
N LEU A 48 -5.49 -1.70 10.13
CA LEU A 48 -4.22 -1.35 10.79
C LEU A 48 -3.05 -2.17 10.25
N ALA A 49 -3.22 -3.48 10.07
CA ALA A 49 -2.17 -4.36 9.53
C ALA A 49 -1.73 -3.90 8.13
N VAL A 50 -2.68 -3.67 7.21
CA VAL A 50 -2.34 -3.22 5.84
C VAL A 50 -1.81 -1.80 5.85
N GLY A 51 -2.46 -0.88 6.57
CA GLY A 51 -2.14 0.54 6.54
C GLY A 51 -0.73 0.85 7.04
N ILE A 52 -0.34 0.29 8.18
CA ILE A 52 1.00 0.51 8.77
C ILE A 52 2.08 -0.11 7.88
N CYS A 53 1.86 -1.34 7.40
CA CYS A 53 2.79 -2.01 6.50
C CYS A 53 2.95 -1.27 5.16
N ALA A 54 1.87 -0.73 4.58
CA ALA A 54 1.93 0.02 3.33
C ALA A 54 2.76 1.30 3.47
N VAL A 55 2.63 2.03 4.57
CA VAL A 55 3.44 3.24 4.85
C VAL A 55 4.91 2.87 5.03
N ALA A 56 5.20 1.81 5.80
CA ALA A 56 6.56 1.33 6.01
C ALA A 56 7.21 0.83 4.69
N ALA A 57 6.45 0.09 3.88
CA ALA A 57 6.89 -0.37 2.57
C ALA A 57 7.17 0.81 1.63
N GLY A 58 6.28 1.80 1.56
CA GLY A 58 6.47 3.01 0.75
C GLY A 58 7.77 3.75 1.09
N TYR A 59 8.08 3.87 2.38
CA TYR A 59 9.34 4.45 2.84
C TYR A 59 10.58 3.62 2.41
N ALA A 60 10.53 2.30 2.63
CA ALA A 60 11.62 1.40 2.26
C ALA A 60 11.87 1.37 0.74
N VAL A 61 10.79 1.21 -0.04
CA VAL A 61 10.80 1.20 -1.50
C VAL A 61 11.33 2.51 -2.05
N ALA A 62 10.91 3.67 -1.52
CA ALA A 62 11.41 4.97 -1.98
C ALA A 62 12.94 5.06 -1.84
N LYS A 63 13.49 4.62 -0.69
CA LYS A 63 14.94 4.66 -0.45
C LYS A 63 15.72 3.69 -1.33
N VAL A 64 15.27 2.44 -1.42
CA VAL A 64 15.95 1.41 -2.22
C VAL A 64 15.88 1.73 -3.71
N SER A 65 14.75 2.27 -4.19
CA SER A 65 14.56 2.62 -5.61
C SER A 65 15.49 3.75 -6.05
N VAL A 66 15.70 4.77 -5.21
CA VAL A 66 16.64 5.86 -5.52
C VAL A 66 18.07 5.33 -5.66
N ALA A 67 18.51 4.47 -4.74
CA ALA A 67 19.84 3.85 -4.82
C ALA A 67 19.97 2.93 -6.04
N ALA A 68 18.95 2.11 -6.33
CA ALA A 68 18.92 1.23 -7.49
C ALA A 68 19.03 2.02 -8.80
N LEU A 69 18.27 3.11 -8.93
CA LEU A 69 18.26 3.94 -10.13
C LEU A 69 19.57 4.72 -10.29
N ALA A 70 20.12 5.28 -9.21
CA ALA A 70 21.42 5.95 -9.24
C ALA A 70 22.53 4.99 -9.70
N SER A 71 22.57 3.78 -9.15
CA SER A 71 23.56 2.76 -9.52
C SER A 71 23.41 2.32 -10.99
N ALA A 72 22.17 2.26 -11.49
CA ALA A 72 21.88 1.92 -12.88
C ALA A 72 22.32 3.01 -13.88
N THR A 73 22.42 4.27 -13.46
CA THR A 73 22.96 5.34 -14.34
C THR A 73 24.45 5.21 -14.59
N GLU A 74 25.20 4.67 -13.63
CA GLU A 74 26.64 4.43 -13.77
C GLU A 74 26.93 3.10 -14.47
N ARG A 75 26.13 2.07 -14.17
CA ARG A 75 26.30 0.71 -14.68
C ARG A 75 24.94 0.13 -15.07
N PRO A 76 24.50 0.26 -16.33
CA PRO A 76 23.18 -0.22 -16.74
C PRO A 76 23.04 -1.74 -16.62
N GLU A 77 24.15 -2.48 -16.63
CA GLU A 77 24.15 -3.94 -16.54
C GLU A 77 23.70 -4.45 -15.16
N ILE A 78 23.76 -3.62 -14.11
CA ILE A 78 23.34 -4.02 -12.76
C ILE A 78 21.87 -3.72 -12.45
N LEU A 79 21.15 -2.99 -13.34
CA LEU A 79 19.76 -2.59 -13.12
C LEU A 79 18.85 -3.79 -12.79
N GLY A 80 18.98 -4.88 -13.56
CA GLY A 80 18.16 -6.08 -13.34
C GLY A 80 18.34 -6.70 -11.95
N ARG A 81 19.55 -6.64 -11.39
CA ARG A 81 19.82 -7.10 -10.01
C ARG A 81 19.34 -6.09 -8.98
N ALA A 82 19.44 -4.80 -9.28
CA ALA A 82 19.01 -3.72 -8.38
C ALA A 82 17.48 -3.73 -8.16
N ILE A 83 16.70 -4.04 -9.19
CA ILE A 83 15.22 -4.13 -9.10
C ILE A 83 14.77 -5.25 -8.14
N ILE A 84 15.55 -6.33 -7.98
CA ILE A 84 15.24 -7.40 -7.03
C ILE A 84 15.18 -6.86 -5.59
N PHE A 85 16.09 -5.95 -5.22
CA PHE A 85 16.06 -5.32 -3.89
C PHE A 85 14.85 -4.42 -3.69
N VAL A 86 14.39 -3.75 -4.75
CA VAL A 86 13.15 -2.95 -4.72
C VAL A 86 11.94 -3.87 -4.47
N GLY A 87 11.85 -4.99 -5.19
CA GLY A 87 10.78 -5.99 -4.97
C GLY A 87 10.84 -6.64 -3.58
N LEU A 88 12.04 -6.90 -3.05
CA LEU A 88 12.19 -7.41 -1.68
C LEU A 88 11.70 -6.38 -0.64
N ALA A 89 11.89 -5.09 -0.87
CA ALA A 89 11.37 -4.03 0.00
C ALA A 89 9.83 -3.95 -0.03
N GLU A 90 9.20 -4.22 -1.18
CA GLU A 90 7.74 -4.30 -1.32
C GLU A 90 7.12 -5.43 -0.49
N GLY A 91 7.90 -6.48 -0.19
CA GLY A 91 7.46 -7.61 0.64
C GLY A 91 6.84 -7.19 1.99
N ILE A 92 7.23 -6.04 2.54
CA ILE A 92 6.63 -5.48 3.77
C ILE A 92 5.12 -5.26 3.60
N ALA A 93 4.67 -4.73 2.45
CA ALA A 93 3.25 -4.51 2.18
C ALA A 93 2.51 -5.83 1.98
N ILE A 94 3.14 -6.78 1.29
CA ILE A 94 2.57 -8.11 1.02
C ILE A 94 2.33 -8.87 2.34
N TYR A 95 3.26 -8.78 3.31
CA TYR A 95 3.05 -9.38 4.62
C TYR A 95 1.89 -8.73 5.40
N GLY A 96 1.72 -7.40 5.32
CA GLY A 96 0.57 -6.72 5.91
C GLY A 96 -0.76 -7.20 5.31
N LEU A 97 -0.81 -7.36 4.00
CA LEU A 97 -1.98 -7.91 3.30
C LEU A 97 -2.23 -9.39 3.66
N LEU A 98 -1.17 -10.19 3.76
CA LEU A 98 -1.26 -11.61 4.17
C LEU A 98 -1.84 -11.74 5.58
N VAL A 99 -1.39 -10.91 6.53
CA VAL A 99 -1.93 -10.89 7.90
C VAL A 99 -3.39 -10.46 7.90
N ALA A 100 -3.78 -9.47 7.09
CA ALA A 100 -5.17 -9.08 6.96
C ALA A 100 -6.06 -10.21 6.39
N PHE A 101 -5.57 -11.00 5.44
CA PHE A 101 -6.28 -12.18 4.94
C PHE A 101 -6.36 -13.31 5.96
N LEU A 102 -5.32 -13.51 6.77
CA LEU A 102 -5.39 -14.42 7.91
C LEU A 102 -6.47 -13.96 8.90
N ILE A 103 -6.52 -12.68 9.25
CA ILE A 103 -7.58 -12.17 10.14
C ILE A 103 -8.96 -12.40 9.50
N TRP A 104 -9.12 -12.13 8.20
CA TRP A 104 -10.40 -12.36 7.50
C TRP A 104 -10.89 -13.80 7.62
N ILE A 105 -10.00 -14.77 7.38
CA ILE A 105 -10.39 -16.18 7.23
C ILE A 105 -10.45 -16.91 8.58
N THR A 106 -9.64 -16.49 9.56
CA THR A 106 -9.46 -17.23 10.83
C THR A 106 -10.11 -16.60 12.05
N ALA A 107 -10.40 -15.29 12.04
CA ALA A 107 -11.18 -14.62 13.09
C ALA A 107 -12.61 -14.43 12.58
#